data_AF-A0A6L5YIB3-F1
#
_entry.id   AF-A0A6L5YIB3-F1
#
_cell.length_a   1.000
_cell.length_b   1.000
_cell.length_c   1.000
_cell.angle_alpha   90.00
_cell.angle_beta   90.00
_cell.angle_gamma   90.00
#
_symmetry.space_group_name_H-M   'P 1'
#
loop_
_entity.id
_entity.type
_entity.pdbx_description
1 polymer ?
#
loop_
_entity_poly.entity_id
_entity_poly.type
_entity_poly.pdbx_seq_one_letter_code
_entity_poly.pdbx_strand_id
1 'polypeptide(L)'
;MAQNISLSTELSQNIDLLHRLLPLGKSFDLITRDLRLGETPAFWLGINGFCNTEILQQIFSDLQDPHYTLDSEIRDLPGYVQSRLGYAQVSLTSSVDDILQNLLSGPSILLVDGFDQAVIIDVRTYPVRSISEPDTERSTRGARDGFVETLLFNTNLIRRRVRSAKLTFSICTLGTESRTDVAIAYLADQVNEELLEALKQKLSRLQITSLTMGSKSLEELLIHKRWWNPLPSIQLTERPDVACSYLCEGHILLIVDNSPAVLLLPGTIFQFTQSPEDYYNNPLTGTYFRMIRFLCIPVSLLLLPVFLLLAAYYPEVTVQLQLTPVSDLSPFRLFFYVLAVEFLLDLFKYSAALSSSRISGALSIVGGLLIGDIAVSLNWASTEVLFYAAVTMLANLSLSSIEFADALRIYRILLVVTTGLWGLPGFIIGLTLMSLSMITTPTFAGFSYFWPLFPFNGPALKSLLFRRPTYKAQPSKVWSRGHVHTK
;
A
#
# COMPACT_ATOMS: atom_id res chain seq x y z
N MET A 1 12.36 -22.54 12.24
CA MET A 1 13.31 -22.57 13.36
C MET A 1 14.49 -23.34 12.87
N ALA A 2 15.61 -22.65 12.64
CA ALA A 2 16.87 -23.31 12.35
C ALA A 2 17.28 -24.09 13.62
N GLN A 3 18.04 -25.17 13.43
CA GLN A 3 18.61 -25.94 14.53
C GLN A 3 19.50 -25.04 15.41
N ASN A 4 19.75 -25.41 16.67
CA ASN A 4 20.64 -24.71 17.61
C ASN A 4 22.06 -24.52 17.01
N ILE A 5 22.25 -23.48 16.20
CA ILE A 5 23.54 -23.10 15.64
C ILE A 5 24.16 -22.11 16.63
N SER A 6 25.32 -22.45 17.16
CA SER A 6 26.14 -21.56 17.97
C SER A 6 27.18 -20.85 17.12
N LEU A 7 27.68 -19.71 17.59
CA LEU A 7 28.82 -19.04 16.97
C LEU A 7 30.11 -19.88 17.08
N SER A 8 31.00 -19.66 16.12
CA SER A 8 32.39 -20.12 16.13
C SER A 8 33.28 -19.08 16.85
N THR A 9 34.48 -19.46 17.25
CA THR A 9 35.49 -18.51 17.74
C THR A 9 36.17 -17.73 16.62
N GLU A 10 36.08 -18.22 15.37
CA GLU A 10 36.68 -17.57 14.20
C GLU A 10 35.70 -16.55 13.60
N LEU A 11 36.09 -15.27 13.56
CA LEU A 11 35.22 -14.20 13.08
C LEU A 11 34.77 -14.39 11.62
N SER A 12 35.66 -14.88 10.77
CA SER A 12 35.39 -15.12 9.33
C SER A 12 34.20 -16.07 9.13
N GLN A 13 34.16 -17.17 9.90
CA GLN A 13 33.09 -18.17 9.84
C GLN A 13 31.74 -17.59 10.29
N ASN A 14 31.75 -16.73 11.31
CA ASN A 14 30.55 -16.08 11.80
C ASN A 14 30.01 -15.04 10.81
N ILE A 15 30.89 -14.27 10.15
CA ILE A 15 30.51 -13.33 9.09
C ILE A 15 29.87 -14.09 7.93
N ASP A 16 30.49 -15.18 7.45
CA ASP A 16 29.94 -16.02 6.40
C ASP A 16 28.57 -16.62 6.77
N LEU A 17 28.40 -17.01 8.03
CA LEU A 17 27.12 -17.49 8.55
C LEU A 17 26.04 -16.39 8.47
N LEU A 18 26.35 -15.17 8.90
CA LEU A 18 25.40 -14.05 8.81
C LEU A 18 25.07 -13.69 7.36
N HIS A 19 26.03 -13.74 6.44
CA HIS A 19 25.78 -13.55 5.00
C HIS A 19 24.84 -14.60 4.39
N ARG A 20 24.79 -15.82 4.95
CA ARG A 20 23.84 -16.87 4.52
C ARG A 20 22.45 -16.66 5.09
N LEU A 21 22.34 -16.11 6.31
CA LEU A 21 21.08 -15.95 7.02
C LEU A 21 20.35 -14.64 6.72
N LEU A 22 21.11 -13.59 6.41
CA LEU A 22 20.62 -12.24 6.18
C LEU A 22 21.01 -11.76 4.77
N PRO A 23 20.20 -10.90 4.15
CA PRO A 23 20.49 -10.30 2.84
C PRO A 23 21.55 -9.19 2.93
N LEU A 24 22.67 -9.43 3.59
CA LEU A 24 23.78 -8.47 3.72
C LEU A 24 24.33 -8.11 2.34
N GLY A 25 24.50 -6.81 2.08
CA GLY A 25 24.92 -6.27 0.77
C GLY A 25 23.81 -6.24 -0.29
N LYS A 26 22.68 -6.94 -0.10
CA LYS A 26 21.49 -6.87 -0.96
C LYS A 26 20.44 -5.90 -0.42
N SER A 27 20.23 -5.93 0.89
CA SER A 27 19.28 -5.08 1.60
C SER A 27 20.00 -3.83 2.08
N PHE A 28 19.54 -2.65 1.67
CA PHE A 28 20.24 -1.39 1.98
C PHE A 28 20.13 -0.97 3.46
N ASP A 29 19.13 -1.49 4.16
CA ASP A 29 18.86 -1.12 5.55
C ASP A 29 19.74 -1.88 6.54
N LEU A 30 20.39 -2.97 6.14
CA LEU A 30 21.37 -3.67 6.96
C LEU A 30 22.74 -3.03 6.76
N ILE A 31 23.30 -2.46 7.83
CA ILE A 31 24.58 -1.78 7.81
C ILE A 31 25.62 -2.58 8.58
N THR A 32 26.77 -2.77 7.96
CA THR A 32 27.90 -3.53 8.52
C THR A 32 29.14 -2.65 8.59
N ARG A 33 30.02 -2.90 9.57
CA ARG A 33 31.35 -2.28 9.63
C ARG A 33 32.38 -3.25 10.19
N ASP A 34 33.52 -3.31 9.53
CA ASP A 34 34.72 -3.93 10.08
C ASP A 34 35.36 -2.95 11.07
N LEU A 35 35.64 -3.43 12.27
CA LEU A 35 36.25 -2.69 13.36
C LEU A 35 37.52 -3.40 13.82
N ARG A 36 38.33 -2.66 14.56
CA ARG A 36 39.47 -3.20 15.31
C ARG A 36 39.40 -2.69 16.73
N LEU A 37 39.48 -3.60 17.69
CA LEU A 37 39.53 -3.31 19.12
C LEU A 37 40.96 -3.62 19.58
N GLY A 38 41.83 -2.60 19.57
CA GLY A 38 43.28 -2.82 19.56
C GLY A 38 43.70 -3.50 18.25
N GLU A 39 44.39 -4.64 18.34
CA GLU A 39 44.72 -5.49 17.19
C GLU A 39 43.65 -6.57 16.91
N THR A 40 42.68 -6.76 17.81
CA THR A 40 41.65 -7.80 17.66
C THR A 40 40.61 -7.36 16.61
N PRO A 41 40.43 -8.13 15.52
CA PRO A 41 39.38 -7.85 14.55
C PRO A 41 37.98 -7.97 15.15
N ALA A 42 37.07 -7.10 14.74
CA ALA A 42 35.69 -7.14 15.13
C ALA A 42 34.76 -6.78 13.95
N PHE A 43 33.52 -7.23 14.00
CA PHE A 43 32.52 -6.97 12.97
C PHE A 43 31.24 -6.47 13.62
N TRP A 44 30.80 -5.29 13.20
CA TRP A 44 29.55 -4.69 13.66
C TRP A 44 28.46 -4.82 12.61
N LEU A 45 27.23 -5.09 13.06
CA LEU A 45 26.03 -5.19 12.24
C LEU A 45 24.86 -4.50 12.95
N GLY A 46 24.14 -3.65 12.23
CA GLY A 46 22.94 -2.95 12.72
C GLY A 46 21.91 -2.71 11.62
N ILE A 47 20.76 -2.17 12.02
CA ILE A 47 19.72 -1.73 11.09
C ILE A 47 19.75 -0.20 11.00
N ASN A 48 19.90 0.32 9.79
CA ASN A 48 19.97 1.73 9.51
C ASN A 48 18.69 2.46 9.97
N GLY A 49 18.86 3.54 10.72
CA GLY A 49 17.77 4.30 11.32
C GLY A 49 17.01 3.60 12.45
N PHE A 50 17.45 2.40 12.89
CA PHE A 50 17.16 1.90 14.23
C PHE A 50 18.29 2.20 15.21
N CYS A 51 19.53 2.43 14.77
CA CYS A 51 20.62 2.78 15.68
C CYS A 51 20.67 4.30 15.93
N ASN A 52 20.80 4.71 17.19
CA ASN A 52 21.12 6.10 17.53
C ASN A 52 22.58 6.39 17.10
N THR A 53 22.75 7.17 16.03
CA THR A 53 24.07 7.45 15.44
C THR A 53 25.02 8.15 16.41
N GLU A 54 24.52 9.07 17.26
CA GLU A 54 25.36 9.81 18.21
C GLU A 54 25.94 8.88 19.28
N ILE A 55 25.09 8.04 19.86
CA ILE A 55 25.51 7.04 20.87
C ILE A 55 26.43 6.00 20.21
N LEU A 56 26.09 5.53 19.00
CA LEU A 56 26.90 4.56 18.27
C LEU A 56 28.31 5.11 17.98
N GLN A 57 28.41 6.37 17.57
CA GLN A 57 29.69 7.03 17.32
C GLN A 57 30.54 7.11 18.58
N GLN A 58 29.93 7.46 19.72
CA GLN A 58 30.63 7.48 21.00
C GLN A 58 31.09 6.08 21.42
N ILE A 59 30.22 5.08 21.28
CA ILE A 59 30.56 3.68 21.54
C ILE A 59 31.74 3.21 20.70
N PHE A 60 31.75 3.50 19.39
CA PHE A 60 32.87 3.13 18.53
C PHE A 60 34.15 3.88 18.90
N SER A 61 34.06 5.16 19.26
CA SER A 61 35.21 5.93 19.73
C SER A 61 35.81 5.30 21.00
N ASP A 62 34.98 4.99 21.99
CA ASP A 62 35.42 4.44 23.28
C ASP A 62 36.00 3.01 23.14
N LEU A 63 35.43 2.21 22.23
CA LEU A 63 35.90 0.86 21.90
C LEU A 63 37.24 0.86 21.14
N GLN A 64 37.58 1.93 20.43
CA GLN A 64 38.78 2.00 19.58
C GLN A 64 39.86 2.94 20.09
N ASP A 65 39.65 3.63 21.21
CA ASP A 65 40.60 4.59 21.75
C ASP A 65 41.90 3.89 22.23
N PRO A 66 43.07 4.26 21.66
CA PRO A 66 44.36 3.72 22.04
C PRO A 66 44.73 3.95 23.51
N HIS A 67 44.27 5.04 24.14
CA HIS A 67 44.54 5.32 25.55
C HIS A 67 43.83 4.33 26.49
N TYR A 68 42.79 3.67 25.97
CA TYR A 68 41.97 2.70 26.67
C TYR A 68 42.24 1.25 26.20
N THR A 69 43.05 1.03 25.16
CA THR A 69 43.49 -0.29 24.68
C THR A 69 44.97 -0.52 25.01
N LEU A 70 45.29 -0.58 26.31
CA LEU A 70 46.65 -0.89 26.78
C LEU A 70 47.09 -2.33 26.44
N ASP A 71 46.14 -3.26 26.36
CA ASP A 71 46.36 -4.61 25.85
C ASP A 71 46.15 -4.62 24.33
N SER A 72 47.12 -5.14 23.59
CA SER A 72 47.04 -5.25 22.13
C SER A 72 45.93 -6.19 21.66
N GLU A 73 45.52 -7.15 22.50
CA GLU A 73 44.52 -8.17 22.19
C GLU A 73 43.49 -8.31 23.31
N ILE A 74 42.23 -8.53 22.95
CA ILE A 74 41.15 -8.79 23.92
C ILE A 74 41.24 -10.24 24.39
N ARG A 75 41.40 -10.43 25.71
CA ARG A 75 41.41 -11.76 26.35
C ARG A 75 40.13 -12.11 27.11
N ASP A 76 39.40 -11.09 27.56
CA ASP A 76 38.16 -11.23 28.33
C ASP A 76 37.09 -10.29 27.76
N LEU A 77 36.24 -10.82 26.88
CA LEU A 77 35.18 -10.05 26.23
C LEU A 77 34.16 -9.49 27.24
N PRO A 78 33.62 -10.25 28.21
CA PRO A 78 32.75 -9.72 29.25
C PRO A 78 33.34 -8.53 30.01
N GLY A 79 34.57 -8.67 30.52
CA GLY A 79 35.24 -7.59 31.27
C GLY A 79 35.51 -6.36 30.40
N TYR A 80 35.93 -6.58 29.15
CA TYR A 80 36.17 -5.49 28.20
C TYR A 80 34.89 -4.70 27.90
N VAL A 81 33.81 -5.39 27.55
CA VAL A 81 32.51 -4.77 27.26
C VAL A 81 31.96 -4.02 28.48
N GLN A 82 31.98 -4.64 29.66
CA GLN A 82 31.40 -4.07 30.87
C GLN A 82 32.18 -2.84 31.38
N SER A 83 33.48 -2.76 31.09
CA SER A 83 34.32 -1.61 31.44
C SER A 83 34.28 -0.47 30.44
N ARG A 84 33.98 -0.75 29.16
CA ARG A 84 34.05 0.23 28.06
C ARG A 84 32.69 0.74 27.59
N LEU A 85 31.61 -0.04 27.75
CA LEU A 85 30.28 0.33 27.28
C LEU A 85 29.38 0.78 28.44
N GLY A 86 29.52 2.04 28.85
CA GLY A 86 28.72 2.64 29.94
C GLY A 86 27.37 3.22 29.51
N TYR A 87 27.20 3.55 28.23
CA TYR A 87 26.05 4.34 27.73
C TYR A 87 24.85 3.52 27.25
N ALA A 88 25.04 2.22 27.00
CA ALA A 88 24.01 1.34 26.44
C ALA A 88 23.92 0.04 27.26
N GLN A 89 22.72 -0.56 27.29
CA GLN A 89 22.57 -1.88 27.87
C GLN A 89 23.23 -2.90 26.94
N VAL A 90 24.09 -3.75 27.52
CA VAL A 90 24.82 -4.78 26.79
C VAL A 90 24.47 -6.17 27.31
N SER A 91 24.35 -7.12 26.40
CA SER A 91 24.22 -8.54 26.73
C SER A 91 25.08 -9.39 25.81
N LEU A 92 25.50 -10.56 26.29
CA LEU A 92 26.29 -11.52 25.54
C LEU A 92 25.43 -12.74 25.21
N THR A 93 25.52 -13.24 23.99
CA THR A 93 24.87 -14.50 23.61
C THR A 93 25.75 -15.27 22.62
N SER A 94 25.72 -16.60 22.69
CA SER A 94 26.31 -17.49 21.70
C SER A 94 25.29 -18.06 20.72
N SER A 95 23.98 -17.80 20.94
CA SER A 95 22.88 -18.31 20.14
C SER A 95 22.63 -17.43 18.92
N VAL A 96 22.68 -18.02 17.72
CA VAL A 96 22.42 -17.31 16.46
C VAL A 96 20.96 -16.85 16.38
N ASP A 97 20.01 -17.62 16.93
CA ASP A 97 18.60 -17.24 16.94
C ASP A 97 18.37 -15.98 17.81
N ASP A 98 19.05 -15.88 18.95
CA ASP A 98 18.98 -14.69 19.82
C ASP A 98 19.60 -13.48 19.12
N ILE A 99 20.70 -13.66 18.39
CA ILE A 99 21.34 -12.62 17.60
C ILE A 99 20.37 -12.08 16.53
N LEU A 100 19.76 -12.98 15.76
CA LEU A 100 18.79 -12.60 14.72
C LEU A 100 17.57 -11.90 15.32
N GLN A 101 17.02 -12.42 16.42
CA GLN A 101 15.87 -11.83 17.09
C GLN A 101 16.16 -10.42 17.60
N ASN A 102 17.33 -10.21 18.20
CA ASN A 102 17.75 -8.91 18.70
C ASN A 102 18.04 -7.95 17.55
N LEU A 103 18.85 -8.35 16.56
CA LEU A 103 19.14 -7.50 15.40
C LEU A 103 17.86 -6.99 14.73
N LEU A 104 16.93 -7.89 14.43
CA LEU A 104 15.66 -7.56 13.75
C LEU A 104 14.69 -6.75 14.63
N SER A 105 14.97 -6.65 15.93
CA SER A 105 14.22 -5.84 16.89
C SER A 105 14.85 -4.48 17.17
N GLY A 106 15.97 -4.13 16.53
CA GLY A 106 16.61 -2.81 16.64
C GLY A 106 18.01 -2.78 17.28
N PRO A 107 18.31 -3.56 18.34
CA PRO A 107 19.66 -3.65 18.87
C PRO A 107 20.70 -3.98 17.80
N SER A 108 21.92 -3.47 17.97
CA SER A 108 23.04 -3.77 17.08
C SER A 108 23.90 -4.90 17.66
N ILE A 109 24.65 -5.57 16.80
CA ILE A 109 25.45 -6.75 17.11
C ILE A 109 26.91 -6.44 16.82
N LEU A 110 27.80 -6.80 17.75
CA LEU A 110 29.24 -6.74 17.58
C LEU A 110 29.81 -8.14 17.82
N LEU A 111 30.48 -8.67 16.81
CA LEU A 111 31.25 -9.91 16.85
C LEU A 111 32.72 -9.57 17.04
N VAL A 112 33.42 -10.30 17.90
CA VAL A 112 34.85 -10.08 18.19
C VAL A 112 35.60 -11.39 17.91
N ASP A 113 36.70 -11.31 17.19
CA ASP A 113 37.51 -12.48 16.86
C ASP A 113 38.10 -13.14 18.11
N GLY A 114 38.17 -14.47 18.10
CA GLY A 114 38.61 -15.26 19.25
C GLY A 114 37.51 -15.62 20.26
N PHE A 115 36.29 -15.10 20.10
CA PHE A 115 35.17 -15.35 21.02
C PHE A 115 33.97 -15.99 20.30
N ASP A 116 33.33 -16.95 20.97
CA ASP A 116 32.10 -17.63 20.54
C ASP A 116 30.81 -16.91 21.01
N GLN A 117 30.94 -15.64 21.40
CA GLN A 117 29.86 -14.81 21.90
C GLN A 117 29.74 -13.51 21.11
N ALA A 118 28.52 -13.14 20.76
CA ALA A 118 28.17 -11.84 20.23
C ALA A 118 27.83 -10.86 21.36
N VAL A 119 28.24 -9.61 21.17
CA VAL A 119 27.87 -8.48 22.02
C VAL A 119 26.64 -7.81 21.41
N ILE A 120 25.52 -7.84 22.14
CA ILE A 120 24.28 -7.15 21.75
C ILE A 120 24.27 -5.79 22.44
N ILE A 121 24.22 -4.73 21.65
CA ILE A 121 24.26 -3.35 22.12
C ILE A 121 22.89 -2.69 21.85
N ASP A 122 22.12 -2.41 22.92
CA ASP A 122 20.82 -1.75 22.81
C ASP A 122 20.98 -0.23 22.65
N VAL A 123 21.24 0.18 21.40
CA VAL A 123 21.24 1.59 20.95
C VAL A 123 20.01 1.92 20.12
N ARG A 124 18.90 1.19 20.32
CA ARG A 124 17.77 1.33 19.41
C ARG A 124 17.02 2.64 19.64
N THR A 125 16.79 3.35 18.55
CA THR A 125 15.85 4.46 18.44
C THR A 125 14.81 4.07 17.41
N TYR A 126 13.54 4.06 17.82
CA TYR A 126 12.47 3.95 16.84
C TYR A 126 12.20 5.32 16.22
N PRO A 127 11.94 5.41 14.92
CA PRO A 127 11.51 6.66 14.32
C PRO A 127 10.24 7.14 15.04
N VAL A 128 10.34 8.28 15.73
CA VAL A 128 9.21 8.96 16.36
C VAL A 128 8.95 10.21 15.53
N ARG A 129 8.05 10.14 14.54
CA ARG A 129 7.46 11.38 14.01
C ARG A 129 6.45 11.89 15.04
N SER A 130 6.16 13.18 15.03
CA SER A 130 4.81 13.66 15.31
C SER A 130 3.87 12.93 14.35
N ILE A 131 3.22 11.87 14.83
CA ILE A 131 2.41 10.95 14.01
C ILE A 131 1.19 11.74 13.50
N SER A 132 1.29 12.35 12.32
CA SER A 132 0.15 12.87 11.58
C SER A 132 -0.56 11.70 10.91
N GLU A 133 -1.87 11.65 11.04
CA GLU A 133 -2.72 10.64 10.39
C GLU A 133 -2.60 10.75 8.86
N PRO A 134 -2.59 9.64 8.10
CA PRO A 134 -2.62 9.68 6.63
C PRO A 134 -3.84 10.47 6.15
N ASP A 135 -3.65 11.34 5.16
CA ASP A 135 -4.71 12.25 4.71
C ASP A 135 -5.76 11.51 3.86
N THR A 136 -5.33 10.52 3.07
CA THR A 136 -6.24 9.77 2.17
C THR A 136 -6.82 8.52 2.81
N GLU A 137 -6.11 7.89 3.75
CA GLU A 137 -6.54 6.66 4.45
C GLU A 137 -6.78 6.86 5.96
N ARG A 138 -7.56 7.89 6.32
CA ARG A 138 -7.94 8.16 7.73
C ARG A 138 -8.68 6.98 8.36
N SER A 139 -8.34 6.66 9.60
CA SER A 139 -8.82 5.45 10.27
C SER A 139 -9.45 5.80 11.61
N THR A 140 -10.73 5.45 11.78
CA THR A 140 -11.40 5.64 13.08
C THR A 140 -10.81 4.74 14.17
N ARG A 141 -10.25 3.59 13.78
CA ARG A 141 -9.60 2.58 14.62
C ARG A 141 -8.38 2.00 13.94
N GLY A 142 -7.32 1.70 14.68
CA GLY A 142 -6.11 1.05 14.16
C GLY A 142 -4.86 1.92 14.22
N ALA A 143 -3.83 1.53 13.46
CA ALA A 143 -2.57 2.25 13.39
C ALA A 143 -2.77 3.61 12.71
N ARG A 144 -2.21 4.68 13.29
CA ARG A 144 -2.31 6.06 12.78
C ARG A 144 -1.04 6.54 12.10
N ASP A 145 0.02 5.74 12.13
CA ASP A 145 1.24 6.05 11.42
C ASP A 145 1.04 5.85 9.92
N GLY A 146 1.26 6.93 9.18
CA GLY A 146 1.37 6.92 7.72
C GLY A 146 2.82 6.87 7.28
N PHE A 147 3.04 6.43 6.04
CA PHE A 147 4.28 6.68 5.32
C PHE A 147 4.53 8.18 5.15
N VAL A 148 5.78 8.51 4.93
CA VAL A 148 6.30 9.87 4.83
C VAL A 148 7.14 10.01 3.57
N GLU A 149 7.62 11.20 3.28
CA GLU A 149 8.37 11.48 2.06
C GLU A 149 9.76 10.82 2.07
N THR A 150 10.31 10.48 3.23
CA THR A 150 11.67 9.92 3.37
C THR A 150 11.69 8.40 3.25
N LEU A 151 12.40 7.87 2.23
CA LEU A 151 12.51 6.44 1.95
C LEU A 151 12.99 5.61 3.15
N LEU A 152 14.04 6.06 3.86
CA LEU A 152 14.61 5.36 5.01
C LEU A 152 13.59 5.22 6.16
N PHE A 153 12.76 6.23 6.39
CA PHE A 153 11.73 6.16 7.43
C PHE A 153 10.63 5.17 7.04
N ASN A 154 10.23 5.14 5.76
CA ASN A 154 9.24 4.19 5.27
C ASN A 154 9.71 2.74 5.39
N THR A 155 10.98 2.47 5.06
CA THR A 155 11.55 1.12 5.19
C THR A 155 11.65 0.69 6.65
N ASN A 156 11.96 1.63 7.55
CA ASN A 156 12.00 1.37 8.99
C ASN A 156 10.61 1.10 9.59
N LEU A 157 9.57 1.78 9.11
CA LEU A 157 8.17 1.49 9.49
C LEU A 157 7.75 0.07 9.09
N ILE A 158 8.21 -0.40 7.93
CA ILE A 158 7.98 -1.78 7.46
C ILE A 158 8.80 -2.77 8.29
N ARG A 159 10.11 -2.54 8.46
CA ARG A 159 11.01 -3.43 9.22
C ARG A 159 10.56 -3.60 10.67
N ARG A 160 10.01 -2.54 11.29
CA ARG A 160 9.50 -2.58 12.67
C ARG A 160 8.33 -3.58 12.83
N ARG A 161 7.50 -3.72 11.79
CA ARG A 161 6.36 -4.64 11.74
C ARG A 161 6.76 -6.03 11.26
N VAL A 162 7.65 -6.12 10.26
CA VAL A 162 8.10 -7.37 9.65
C VAL A 162 9.55 -7.65 10.03
N ARG A 163 9.72 -8.31 11.18
CA ARG A 163 11.02 -8.72 11.73
C ARG A 163 11.50 -10.05 11.16
N SER A 164 11.51 -10.15 9.83
CA SER A 164 11.99 -11.35 9.14
C SER A 164 13.40 -11.12 8.60
N ALA A 165 14.28 -12.10 8.80
CA ALA A 165 15.60 -12.15 8.17
C ALA A 165 15.50 -12.19 6.63
N LYS A 166 14.35 -12.60 6.09
CA LYS A 166 14.11 -12.74 4.64
C LYS A 166 13.65 -11.45 3.97
N LEU A 167 13.32 -10.42 4.76
CA LEU A 167 12.86 -9.15 4.22
C LEU A 167 14.06 -8.39 3.66
N THR A 168 14.00 -8.12 2.36
CA THR A 168 15.05 -7.46 1.59
C THR A 168 14.51 -6.16 1.02
N PHE A 169 15.29 -5.09 1.15
CA PHE A 169 15.07 -3.81 0.48
C PHE A 169 16.18 -3.55 -0.53
N SER A 170 15.92 -3.83 -1.80
CA SER A 170 16.88 -3.59 -2.90
C SER A 170 16.69 -2.17 -3.44
N ILE A 171 17.70 -1.31 -3.34
CA ILE A 171 17.64 0.04 -3.91
C ILE A 171 18.08 0.05 -5.38
N CYS A 172 17.41 0.88 -6.18
CA CYS A 172 17.87 1.32 -7.48
C CYS A 172 17.60 2.82 -7.64
N THR A 173 18.41 3.51 -8.43
CA THR A 173 18.27 4.94 -8.70
C THR A 173 17.71 5.16 -10.09
N LEU A 174 16.67 5.98 -10.22
CA LEU A 174 15.96 6.26 -11.48
C LEU A 174 16.02 7.74 -11.84
N GLY A 175 16.04 8.04 -13.14
CA GLY A 175 16.07 9.41 -13.66
C GLY A 175 17.49 9.93 -13.90
N THR A 176 17.71 10.52 -15.08
CA THR A 176 19.03 11.10 -15.43
C THR A 176 19.34 12.35 -14.59
N GLU A 177 18.33 13.21 -14.38
CA GLU A 177 18.45 14.45 -13.63
C GLU A 177 18.02 14.29 -12.18
N SER A 178 16.86 13.67 -11.92
CA SER A 178 16.34 13.57 -10.55
C SER A 178 17.09 12.58 -9.67
N ARG A 179 17.71 11.56 -10.28
CA ARG A 179 18.43 10.47 -9.60
C ARG A 179 17.73 10.02 -8.32
N THR A 180 16.44 9.73 -8.47
CA THR A 180 15.54 9.41 -7.36
C THR A 180 15.72 7.96 -6.96
N ASP A 181 15.95 7.72 -5.67
CA ASP A 181 16.07 6.37 -5.14
C ASP A 181 14.71 5.70 -4.99
N VAL A 182 14.66 4.43 -5.41
CA VAL A 182 13.49 3.56 -5.33
C VAL A 182 13.91 2.25 -4.67
N ALA A 183 13.29 1.94 -3.54
CA ALA A 183 13.50 0.67 -2.84
C ALA A 183 12.42 -0.36 -3.24
N ILE A 184 12.87 -1.52 -3.67
CA ILE A 184 12.07 -2.71 -3.93
C ILE A 184 12.08 -3.56 -2.65
N ALA A 185 10.94 -3.61 -1.94
CA ALA A 185 10.79 -4.42 -0.74
C ALA A 185 10.06 -5.73 -1.04
N TYR A 186 10.64 -6.85 -0.60
CA TYR A 186 10.07 -8.18 -0.79
C TYR A 186 10.58 -9.18 0.27
N LEU A 187 9.89 -10.31 0.40
CA LEU A 187 10.31 -11.46 1.22
C LEU A 187 10.82 -12.58 0.31
N ALA A 188 12.12 -12.91 0.38
CA ALA A 188 12.82 -13.77 -0.59
C ALA A 188 12.20 -15.17 -0.83
N ASP A 189 11.52 -15.76 0.15
CA ASP A 189 10.90 -17.10 -0.01
C ASP A 189 9.39 -17.06 -0.30
N GLN A 190 8.81 -15.86 -0.33
CA GLN A 190 7.37 -15.65 -0.48
C GLN A 190 7.03 -14.92 -1.78
N VAL A 191 7.99 -14.16 -2.31
CA VAL A 191 7.84 -13.40 -3.54
C VAL A 191 7.78 -14.34 -4.74
N ASN A 192 7.03 -13.94 -5.77
CA ASN A 192 7.16 -14.55 -7.08
C ASN A 192 8.46 -14.03 -7.74
N GLU A 193 9.46 -14.89 -7.88
CA GLU A 193 10.77 -14.54 -8.44
C GLU A 193 10.69 -14.08 -9.91
N GLU A 194 9.80 -14.67 -10.73
CA GLU A 194 9.60 -14.22 -12.11
C GLU A 194 9.10 -12.77 -12.16
N LEU A 195 8.16 -12.42 -11.27
CA LEU A 195 7.63 -11.07 -11.13
C LEU A 195 8.71 -10.09 -10.66
N LEU A 196 9.52 -10.49 -9.67
CA LEU A 196 10.59 -9.67 -9.13
C LEU A 196 11.65 -9.36 -10.18
N GLU A 197 12.08 -10.36 -10.96
CA GLU A 197 13.06 -10.17 -12.02
C GLU A 197 12.50 -9.34 -13.18
N ALA A 198 11.23 -9.56 -13.58
CA ALA A 198 10.56 -8.72 -14.56
C ALA A 198 10.51 -7.25 -14.11
N LEU A 199 10.29 -7.01 -12.81
CA LEU A 199 10.28 -5.66 -12.22
C LEU A 199 11.66 -5.01 -12.23
N LYS A 200 12.71 -5.70 -11.76
CA LYS A 200 14.09 -5.19 -11.80
C LYS A 200 14.53 -4.86 -13.23
N GLN A 201 14.26 -5.77 -14.17
CA GLN A 201 14.58 -5.55 -15.57
C GLN A 201 13.84 -4.35 -16.14
N LYS A 202 12.53 -4.21 -15.84
CA LYS A 202 11.77 -3.06 -16.33
C LYS A 202 12.30 -1.75 -15.77
N LEU A 203 12.55 -1.68 -14.46
CA LEU A 203 13.13 -0.51 -13.80
C LEU A 203 14.49 -0.12 -14.39
N SER A 204 15.38 -1.09 -14.64
CA SER A 204 16.69 -0.83 -15.26
C SER A 204 16.64 -0.28 -16.69
N ARG A 205 15.52 -0.49 -17.40
CA ARG A 205 15.33 -0.06 -18.80
C ARG A 205 14.57 1.26 -18.90
N LEU A 206 14.06 1.80 -17.80
CA LEU A 206 13.34 3.07 -17.80
C LEU A 206 14.31 4.22 -18.15
N GLN A 207 14.13 4.78 -19.34
CA GLN A 207 14.82 5.98 -19.79
C GLN A 207 13.93 7.19 -19.51
N ILE A 208 14.11 7.81 -18.34
CA ILE A 208 13.34 8.99 -17.91
C ILE A 208 14.28 10.10 -17.46
N THR A 209 13.87 11.35 -17.66
CA THR A 209 14.64 12.51 -17.21
C THR A 209 14.53 12.70 -15.69
N SER A 210 13.32 12.55 -15.15
CA SER A 210 13.02 12.87 -13.75
C SER A 210 11.81 12.11 -13.24
N LEU A 211 11.79 11.83 -11.93
CA LEU A 211 10.68 11.22 -11.19
C LEU A 211 10.11 12.18 -10.12
N THR A 212 9.86 13.44 -10.49
CA THR A 212 9.46 14.51 -9.55
C THR A 212 8.08 14.32 -8.92
N MET A 213 7.13 13.65 -9.57
CA MET A 213 5.81 13.36 -8.97
C MET A 213 5.80 12.02 -8.20
N GLY A 214 6.98 11.51 -7.84
CA GLY A 214 7.17 10.37 -6.94
C GLY A 214 6.49 9.08 -7.42
N SER A 215 5.65 8.50 -6.56
CA SER A 215 5.00 7.20 -6.80
C SER A 215 4.04 7.19 -7.99
N LYS A 216 3.32 8.30 -8.27
CA LYS A 216 2.35 8.33 -9.37
C LYS A 216 3.01 8.30 -10.74
N SER A 217 4.08 9.08 -10.94
CA SER A 217 4.87 9.00 -12.18
C SER A 217 5.45 7.61 -12.39
N LEU A 218 5.92 6.96 -11.30
CA LEU A 218 6.44 5.60 -11.42
C LEU A 218 5.34 4.60 -11.82
N GLU A 219 4.13 4.73 -11.30
CA GLU A 219 2.98 3.89 -11.72
C GLU A 219 2.77 3.96 -13.24
N GLU A 220 2.68 5.17 -13.79
CA GLU A 220 2.42 5.39 -15.23
C GLU A 220 3.53 4.84 -16.13
N LEU A 221 4.77 4.92 -15.67
CA LEU A 221 5.94 4.37 -16.38
C LEU A 221 6.00 2.83 -16.28
N LEU A 222 5.57 2.27 -15.16
CA LEU A 222 5.54 0.82 -14.96
C LEU A 222 4.40 0.16 -15.72
N ILE A 223 3.28 0.84 -15.95
CA ILE A 223 2.14 0.28 -16.69
C ILE A 223 1.63 1.32 -17.70
N HIS A 224 1.96 1.11 -18.97
CA HIS A 224 1.39 1.89 -20.06
C HIS A 224 -0.10 1.58 -20.20
N LYS A 225 -0.93 2.48 -19.67
CA LYS A 225 -2.38 2.41 -19.83
C LYS A 225 -2.80 2.99 -21.18
N ARG A 226 -3.89 2.47 -21.73
CA ARG A 226 -4.56 3.09 -22.87
C ARG A 226 -5.32 4.31 -22.36
N TRP A 227 -5.35 5.39 -23.14
CA TRP A 227 -6.01 6.66 -22.78
C TRP A 227 -7.48 6.54 -22.36
N TRP A 228 -8.16 5.49 -22.83
CA TRP A 228 -9.58 5.23 -22.57
C TRP A 228 -9.85 4.27 -21.39
N ASN A 229 -8.82 3.70 -20.76
CA ASN A 229 -9.01 2.82 -19.60
C ASN A 229 -8.73 3.58 -18.29
N PRO A 230 -9.77 3.95 -17.53
CA PRO A 230 -9.62 4.72 -16.31
C PRO A 230 -9.24 3.88 -15.07
N LEU A 231 -9.18 2.54 -15.17
CA LEU A 231 -9.01 1.70 -13.99
C LEU A 231 -7.60 1.78 -13.39
N PRO A 232 -7.48 1.74 -12.05
CA PRO A 232 -6.19 1.59 -11.40
C PRO A 232 -5.63 0.18 -11.64
N SER A 233 -4.31 0.10 -11.83
CA SER A 233 -3.60 -1.15 -12.13
C SER A 233 -2.55 -1.51 -11.07
N ILE A 234 -2.15 -0.54 -10.26
CA ILE A 234 -1.27 -0.71 -9.09
C ILE A 234 -2.02 -0.11 -7.90
N GLN A 235 -1.99 -0.78 -6.76
CA GLN A 235 -2.56 -0.21 -5.54
C GLN A 235 -1.52 0.67 -4.85
N LEU A 236 -1.93 1.89 -4.50
CA LEU A 236 -1.18 2.80 -3.65
C LEU A 236 -1.70 2.67 -2.21
N THR A 237 -0.79 2.75 -1.24
CA THR A 237 -1.17 2.88 0.17
C THR A 237 -0.25 3.82 0.92
N GLU A 238 -0.84 4.67 1.76
CA GLU A 238 -0.12 5.52 2.72
C GLU A 238 0.12 4.79 4.05
N ARG A 239 -0.39 3.57 4.20
CA ARG A 239 -0.46 2.85 5.47
C ARG A 239 0.58 1.73 5.57
N PRO A 240 1.53 1.79 6.53
CA PRO A 240 2.57 0.77 6.68
C PRO A 240 2.04 -0.60 7.12
N ASP A 241 0.97 -0.65 7.92
CA ASP A 241 0.31 -1.89 8.32
C ASP A 241 -0.30 -2.64 7.13
N VAL A 242 -0.95 -1.90 6.22
CA VAL A 242 -1.50 -2.44 4.97
C VAL A 242 -0.38 -2.98 4.08
N ALA A 243 0.67 -2.19 3.85
CA ALA A 243 1.83 -2.61 3.07
C ALA A 243 2.49 -3.87 3.63
N CYS A 244 2.64 -3.97 4.96
CA CYS A 244 3.20 -5.16 5.61
C CYS A 244 2.31 -6.39 5.46
N SER A 245 0.98 -6.24 5.51
CA SER A 245 0.05 -7.34 5.26
C SER A 245 0.24 -7.89 3.85
N TYR A 246 0.29 -7.00 2.85
CA TYR A 246 0.50 -7.37 1.45
C TYR A 246 1.87 -8.03 1.23
N LEU A 247 2.92 -7.50 1.85
CA LEU A 247 4.27 -8.07 1.81
C LEU A 247 4.30 -9.52 2.34
N CYS A 248 3.64 -9.78 3.47
CA CYS A 248 3.49 -11.13 4.05
C CYS A 248 2.63 -12.08 3.19
N GLU A 249 1.84 -11.54 2.27
CA GLU A 249 1.11 -12.30 1.24
C GLU A 249 1.94 -12.48 -0.05
N GLY A 250 3.23 -12.16 -0.03
CA GLY A 250 4.15 -12.31 -1.17
C GLY A 250 4.04 -11.23 -2.24
N HIS A 251 3.45 -10.08 -1.92
CA HIS A 251 3.49 -8.90 -2.81
C HIS A 251 4.87 -8.24 -2.79
N ILE A 252 5.17 -7.49 -3.84
CA ILE A 252 6.34 -6.61 -3.92
C ILE A 252 5.87 -5.19 -3.62
N LEU A 253 6.61 -4.48 -2.79
CA LEU A 253 6.39 -3.06 -2.53
C LEU A 253 7.45 -2.23 -3.27
N LEU A 254 7.04 -1.11 -3.86
CA LEU A 254 7.98 -0.09 -4.35
C LEU A 254 7.81 1.18 -3.53
N ILE A 255 8.90 1.59 -2.91
CA ILE A 255 8.99 2.77 -2.06
C ILE A 255 9.81 3.79 -2.83
N VAL A 256 9.18 4.88 -3.24
CA VAL A 256 9.83 5.95 -3.99
C VAL A 256 10.20 7.05 -3.02
N ASP A 257 11.45 7.50 -3.05
CA ASP A 257 11.87 8.65 -2.23
C ASP A 257 11.11 9.92 -2.66
N ASN A 258 10.83 10.79 -1.70
CA ASN A 258 9.94 11.96 -1.81
C ASN A 258 8.46 11.64 -2.03
N SER A 259 7.99 10.44 -1.69
CA SER A 259 6.56 10.08 -1.77
C SER A 259 6.03 9.47 -0.47
N PRO A 260 4.92 9.98 0.09
CA PRO A 260 4.29 9.42 1.29
C PRO A 260 3.40 8.20 1.00
N ALA A 261 3.48 7.62 -0.22
CA ALA A 261 2.70 6.46 -0.61
C ALA A 261 3.60 5.38 -1.23
N VAL A 262 3.25 4.12 -0.96
CA VAL A 262 3.96 2.93 -1.44
C VAL A 262 3.10 2.19 -2.46
N LEU A 263 3.73 1.76 -3.55
CA LEU A 263 3.09 1.00 -4.63
C LEU A 263 3.12 -0.50 -4.30
N LEU A 264 1.99 -1.19 -4.49
CA LEU A 264 1.79 -2.61 -4.22
C LEU A 264 1.62 -3.39 -5.52
N LEU A 265 2.46 -4.40 -5.74
CA LEU A 265 2.46 -5.22 -6.95
C LEU A 265 2.33 -6.72 -6.63
N PRO A 266 1.58 -7.49 -7.45
CA PRO A 266 0.69 -7.06 -8.54
C PRO A 266 -0.65 -6.50 -8.01
N GLY A 267 -1.25 -5.59 -8.79
CA GLY A 267 -2.58 -5.02 -8.52
C GLY A 267 -3.73 -5.86 -9.11
N THR A 268 -4.84 -5.99 -8.38
CA THR A 268 -6.08 -6.68 -8.81
C THR A 268 -7.31 -5.85 -8.46
N ILE A 269 -8.42 -6.06 -9.19
CA ILE A 269 -9.66 -5.30 -8.95
C ILE A 269 -10.16 -5.43 -7.50
N PHE A 270 -10.04 -6.62 -6.91
CA PHE A 270 -10.56 -6.90 -5.58
C PHE A 270 -9.80 -6.15 -4.49
N GLN A 271 -8.51 -5.88 -4.67
CA GLN A 271 -7.72 -5.12 -3.70
C GLN A 271 -8.25 -3.68 -3.54
N PHE A 272 -8.69 -3.04 -4.62
CA PHE A 272 -9.28 -1.69 -4.57
C PHE A 272 -10.63 -1.64 -3.85
N THR A 273 -11.28 -2.79 -3.68
CA THR A 273 -12.56 -2.90 -2.95
C THR A 273 -12.38 -3.18 -1.46
N GLN A 274 -11.17 -3.52 -1.01
CA GLN A 274 -10.89 -3.84 0.39
C GLN A 274 -10.57 -2.59 1.18
N SER A 275 -11.09 -2.53 2.41
CA SER A 275 -10.73 -1.50 3.38
C SER A 275 -9.95 -2.11 4.53
N PRO A 276 -8.89 -1.45 5.03
CA PRO A 276 -8.19 -1.87 6.25
C PRO A 276 -9.13 -1.95 7.47
N GLU A 277 -10.16 -1.10 7.53
CA GLU A 277 -11.11 -1.06 8.64
C GLU A 277 -11.91 -2.37 8.80
N ASP A 278 -12.06 -3.16 7.73
CA ASP A 278 -12.71 -4.46 7.77
C ASP A 278 -11.99 -5.43 8.74
N TYR A 279 -10.67 -5.25 8.90
CA TYR A 279 -9.80 -6.09 9.73
C TYR A 279 -9.68 -5.59 11.17
N TYR A 280 -10.01 -4.33 11.44
CA TYR A 280 -10.04 -3.77 12.79
C TYR A 280 -11.35 -4.03 13.54
N ASN A 281 -12.41 -4.39 12.83
CA ASN A 281 -13.70 -4.75 13.44
C ASN A 281 -13.76 -6.25 13.82
N ASN A 282 -14.86 -6.71 14.42
CA ASN A 282 -15.13 -8.15 14.60
C ASN A 282 -15.38 -8.82 13.22
N PRO A 283 -14.98 -10.07 12.96
CA PRO A 283 -15.23 -10.76 11.68
C PRO A 283 -16.65 -10.64 11.12
N LEU A 284 -17.69 -10.70 11.97
CA LEU A 284 -19.07 -10.55 11.52
C LEU A 284 -19.35 -9.13 11.01
N THR A 285 -19.03 -8.12 11.81
CA THR A 285 -19.22 -6.69 11.46
C THR A 285 -18.38 -6.30 10.24
N GLY A 286 -17.11 -6.74 10.17
CA GLY A 286 -16.24 -6.48 9.03
C GLY A 286 -16.75 -7.14 7.75
N THR A 287 -17.29 -8.36 7.84
CA THR A 287 -17.92 -9.02 6.68
C THR A 287 -19.18 -8.27 6.22
N TYR A 288 -20.00 -7.79 7.15
CA TYR A 288 -21.19 -7.00 6.83
C TYR A 288 -20.85 -5.70 6.07
N PHE A 289 -19.91 -4.90 6.58
CA PHE A 289 -19.48 -3.67 5.91
C PHE A 289 -18.83 -3.96 4.54
N ARG A 290 -18.09 -5.06 4.43
CA ARG A 290 -17.54 -5.51 3.16
C ARG A 290 -18.63 -5.85 2.14
N MET A 291 -19.70 -6.54 2.55
CA MET A 291 -20.85 -6.85 1.68
C MET A 291 -21.60 -5.59 1.24
N ILE A 292 -21.80 -4.62 2.15
CA ILE A 292 -22.36 -3.31 1.80
C ILE A 292 -21.49 -2.66 0.72
N ARG A 293 -20.17 -2.63 0.91
CA ARG A 293 -19.26 -2.01 -0.06
C ARG A 293 -19.30 -2.70 -1.42
N PHE A 294 -19.40 -4.03 -1.43
CA PHE A 294 -19.60 -4.79 -2.67
C PHE A 294 -20.93 -4.44 -3.36
N LEU A 295 -22.00 -4.17 -2.60
CA LEU A 295 -23.28 -3.70 -3.14
C LEU A 295 -23.19 -2.24 -3.64
N CYS A 296 -22.40 -1.39 -2.99
CA CYS A 296 -22.18 -0.01 -3.43
C CYS A 296 -21.53 0.09 -4.81
N ILE A 297 -20.71 -0.88 -5.23
CA ILE A 297 -20.08 -0.88 -6.56
C ILE A 297 -21.14 -0.85 -7.69
N PRO A 298 -22.03 -1.86 -7.85
CA PRO A 298 -23.04 -1.84 -8.91
C PRO A 298 -24.05 -0.70 -8.71
N VAL A 299 -24.40 -0.33 -7.48
CA VAL A 299 -25.29 0.83 -7.23
C VAL A 299 -24.65 2.12 -7.75
N SER A 300 -23.39 2.38 -7.42
CA SER A 300 -22.67 3.58 -7.85
C SER A 300 -22.43 3.66 -9.36
N LEU A 301 -22.54 2.53 -10.07
CA LEU A 301 -22.26 2.44 -11.50
C LEU A 301 -23.55 2.41 -12.34
N LEU A 302 -24.55 1.63 -11.91
CA LEU A 302 -25.71 1.28 -12.72
C LEU A 302 -26.99 2.00 -12.30
N LEU A 303 -27.11 2.47 -11.06
CA LEU A 303 -28.37 3.02 -10.55
C LEU A 303 -28.88 4.19 -11.42
N LEU A 304 -28.04 5.18 -11.67
CA LEU A 304 -28.46 6.37 -12.41
C LEU A 304 -28.68 6.13 -13.92
N PRO A 305 -27.81 5.41 -14.65
CA PRO A 305 -28.10 5.04 -16.04
C PRO A 305 -29.36 4.19 -16.21
N VAL A 306 -29.60 3.24 -15.30
CA VAL A 306 -30.81 2.39 -15.34
C VAL A 306 -32.06 3.21 -15.01
N PHE A 307 -31.98 4.11 -14.04
CA PHE A 307 -33.07 5.06 -13.76
C PHE A 307 -33.40 5.89 -15.00
N LEU A 308 -32.40 6.48 -15.67
CA LEU A 308 -32.60 7.23 -16.90
C LEU A 308 -33.25 6.37 -17.99
N LEU A 309 -32.78 5.14 -18.19
CA LEU A 309 -33.34 4.20 -19.17
C LEU A 309 -34.83 3.93 -18.92
N LEU A 310 -35.17 3.57 -17.69
CA LEU A 310 -36.54 3.20 -17.32
C LEU A 310 -37.48 4.41 -17.38
N ALA A 311 -37.09 5.53 -16.79
CA ALA A 311 -37.92 6.72 -16.74
C ALA A 311 -38.12 7.36 -18.13
N ALA A 312 -37.10 7.35 -18.99
CA ALA A 312 -37.19 7.95 -20.32
C ALA A 312 -37.85 7.04 -21.37
N TYR A 313 -37.59 5.73 -21.35
CA TYR A 313 -37.97 4.82 -22.44
C TYR A 313 -38.99 3.75 -22.04
N TYR A 314 -39.16 3.47 -20.76
CA TYR A 314 -40.08 2.45 -20.25
C TYR A 314 -40.93 2.96 -19.06
N PRO A 315 -41.66 4.09 -19.21
CA PRO A 315 -42.39 4.72 -18.11
C PRO A 315 -43.44 3.81 -17.46
N GLU A 316 -44.06 2.91 -18.22
CA GLU A 316 -45.03 1.94 -17.69
C GLU A 316 -44.42 1.01 -16.63
N VAL A 317 -43.17 0.58 -16.83
CA VAL A 317 -42.44 -0.28 -15.90
C VAL A 317 -42.13 0.48 -14.60
N THR A 318 -41.74 1.75 -14.71
CA THR A 318 -41.48 2.62 -13.56
C THR A 318 -42.71 2.78 -12.68
N VAL A 319 -43.89 2.97 -13.31
CA VAL A 319 -45.18 3.06 -12.61
C VAL A 319 -45.54 1.74 -11.93
N GLN A 320 -45.37 0.60 -12.61
CA GLN A 320 -45.63 -0.73 -12.04
C GLN A 320 -44.75 -1.03 -10.82
N LEU A 321 -43.48 -0.64 -10.87
CA LEU A 321 -42.52 -0.84 -9.79
C LEU A 321 -42.62 0.22 -8.68
N GLN A 322 -43.55 1.17 -8.78
CA GLN A 322 -43.71 2.28 -7.84
C GLN A 322 -42.41 3.09 -7.64
N LEU A 323 -41.54 3.12 -8.66
CA LEU A 323 -40.23 3.80 -8.63
C LEU A 323 -40.37 5.32 -8.87
N THR A 324 -41.37 5.93 -8.23
CA THR A 324 -41.88 7.31 -8.35
C THR A 324 -42.64 7.64 -9.65
N PRO A 325 -43.67 8.50 -9.57
CA PRO A 325 -44.55 8.79 -10.71
C PRO A 325 -43.84 9.71 -11.70
N VAL A 326 -43.64 9.18 -12.91
CA VAL A 326 -43.13 9.85 -14.11
C VAL A 326 -43.48 11.34 -14.10
N SER A 327 -42.47 12.16 -13.84
CA SER A 327 -42.55 13.58 -14.18
C SER A 327 -42.95 13.69 -15.67
N ASP A 328 -43.81 14.63 -16.08
CA ASP A 328 -44.18 14.88 -17.50
C ASP A 328 -42.99 15.38 -18.37
N LEU A 329 -41.75 15.04 -17.99
CA LEU A 329 -40.52 15.42 -18.65
C LEU A 329 -40.32 14.57 -19.90
N SER A 330 -39.98 15.22 -21.00
CA SER A 330 -39.54 14.50 -22.19
C SER A 330 -38.23 13.74 -21.91
N PRO A 331 -37.97 12.61 -22.59
CA PRO A 331 -36.73 11.85 -22.49
C PRO A 331 -35.47 12.73 -22.62
N PHE A 332 -35.52 13.69 -23.54
CA PHE A 332 -34.46 14.66 -23.75
C PHE A 332 -34.24 15.54 -22.51
N ARG A 333 -35.31 16.12 -21.94
CA ARG A 333 -35.19 16.96 -20.74
C ARG A 333 -34.66 16.17 -19.53
N LEU A 334 -35.13 14.93 -19.36
CA LEU A 334 -34.64 14.05 -18.29
C LEU A 334 -33.15 13.73 -18.44
N PHE A 335 -32.70 13.44 -19.66
CA PHE A 335 -31.28 13.23 -19.96
C PHE A 335 -30.42 14.44 -19.56
N PHE A 336 -30.84 15.66 -19.91
CA PHE A 336 -30.13 16.88 -19.50
C PHE A 336 -30.13 17.09 -17.98
N TYR A 337 -31.23 16.78 -17.29
CA TYR A 337 -31.29 16.93 -15.84
C TYR A 337 -30.32 15.97 -15.14
N VAL A 338 -30.27 14.71 -15.60
CA VAL A 338 -29.32 13.71 -15.09
C VAL A 338 -27.88 14.17 -15.28
N LEU A 339 -27.51 14.65 -16.47
CA LEU A 339 -26.16 15.17 -16.74
C LEU A 339 -25.82 16.41 -15.91
N ALA A 340 -26.76 17.35 -15.80
CA ALA A 340 -26.56 18.58 -15.02
C ALA A 340 -26.37 18.27 -13.54
N VAL A 341 -27.17 17.36 -12.97
CA VAL A 341 -27.05 16.97 -11.56
C VAL A 341 -25.76 16.20 -11.30
N GLU A 342 -25.35 15.26 -12.16
CA GLU A 342 -24.04 14.59 -12.04
C GLU A 342 -22.90 15.61 -12.05
N PHE A 343 -22.91 16.55 -13.01
CA PHE A 343 -21.90 17.61 -13.07
C PHE A 343 -21.88 18.49 -11.82
N LEU A 344 -23.05 18.87 -11.29
CA LEU A 344 -23.15 19.68 -10.08
C LEU A 344 -22.62 18.93 -8.85
N LEU A 345 -23.03 17.68 -8.64
CA LEU A 345 -22.55 16.86 -7.52
C LEU A 345 -21.03 16.64 -7.58
N ASP A 346 -20.49 16.48 -8.78
CA ASP A 346 -19.05 16.39 -9.01
C ASP A 346 -18.32 17.69 -8.70
N LEU A 347 -18.89 18.83 -9.11
CA LEU A 347 -18.38 20.15 -8.77
C LEU A 347 -18.38 20.35 -7.25
N PHE A 348 -19.43 19.91 -6.55
CA PHE A 348 -19.47 19.91 -5.09
C PHE A 348 -18.39 19.03 -4.47
N LYS A 349 -18.22 17.78 -4.93
CA LYS A 349 -17.16 16.88 -4.45
C LYS A 349 -15.77 17.49 -4.64
N TYR A 350 -15.51 18.05 -5.82
CA TYR A 350 -14.22 18.65 -6.15
C TYR A 350 -13.93 19.91 -5.32
N SER A 351 -14.94 20.79 -5.17
CA SER A 351 -14.83 22.00 -4.34
C SER A 351 -14.60 21.66 -2.86
N ALA A 352 -15.29 20.64 -2.35
CA ALA A 352 -15.12 20.17 -0.98
C ALA A 352 -13.72 19.60 -0.75
N ALA A 353 -13.16 18.85 -1.71
CA ALA A 353 -11.83 18.27 -1.60
C ALA A 353 -10.71 19.33 -1.62
N LEU A 354 -10.87 20.42 -2.37
CA LEU A 354 -9.89 21.51 -2.42
C LEU A 354 -9.83 22.32 -1.11
N SER A 355 -10.90 22.28 -0.32
CA SER A 355 -11.04 23.14 0.84
C SER A 355 -10.70 22.40 2.14
N SER A 356 -9.52 22.70 2.70
CA SER A 356 -8.98 22.05 3.90
C SER A 356 -9.65 22.45 5.22
N SER A 357 -10.63 23.37 5.22
CA SER A 357 -11.24 23.89 6.45
C SER A 357 -12.56 23.19 6.78
N ARG A 358 -12.77 22.85 8.06
CA ARG A 358 -14.04 22.30 8.59
C ARG A 358 -15.25 23.20 8.29
N ILE A 359 -15.02 24.50 8.10
CA ILE A 359 -16.04 25.51 7.74
C ILE A 359 -16.56 25.26 6.31
N SER A 360 -15.69 24.84 5.40
CA SER A 360 -16.05 24.60 3.99
C SER A 360 -16.95 23.39 3.79
N GLY A 361 -16.80 22.34 4.60
CA GLY A 361 -17.69 21.18 4.56
C GLY A 361 -19.14 21.56 4.92
N ALA A 362 -19.34 22.37 5.96
CA ALA A 362 -20.65 22.87 6.34
C ALA A 362 -21.24 23.80 5.26
N LEU A 363 -20.43 24.68 4.69
CA LEU A 363 -20.86 25.59 3.62
C LEU A 363 -21.21 24.84 2.32
N SER A 364 -20.51 23.76 2.01
CA SER A 364 -20.80 22.88 0.87
C SER A 364 -22.12 22.15 1.03
N ILE A 365 -22.43 21.68 2.26
CA ILE A 365 -23.72 21.04 2.58
C ILE A 365 -24.88 22.05 2.46
N VAL A 366 -24.71 23.23 3.06
CA VAL A 366 -25.74 24.29 3.01
C VAL A 366 -25.95 24.79 1.57
N GLY A 367 -24.85 25.01 0.83
CA GLY A 367 -24.90 25.41 -0.58
C GLY A 367 -25.54 24.35 -1.47
N GLY A 368 -25.21 23.07 -1.27
CA GLY A 368 -25.83 21.95 -2.00
C GLY A 368 -27.32 21.83 -1.76
N LEU A 369 -27.77 21.97 -0.50
CA LEU A 369 -29.18 21.94 -0.16
C LEU A 369 -29.95 23.13 -0.75
N LEU A 370 -29.44 24.36 -0.61
CA LEU A 370 -30.07 25.56 -1.15
C LEU A 370 -30.13 25.52 -2.68
N ILE A 371 -29.04 25.14 -3.35
CA ILE A 371 -29.00 25.03 -4.81
C ILE A 371 -29.94 23.91 -5.28
N GLY A 372 -29.99 22.78 -4.56
CA GLY A 372 -30.92 21.69 -4.86
C GLY A 372 -32.38 22.13 -4.76
N ASP A 373 -32.75 22.78 -3.66
CA ASP A 373 -34.12 23.25 -3.41
C ASP A 373 -34.56 24.31 -4.43
N ILE A 374 -33.67 25.26 -4.74
CA ILE A 374 -33.89 26.27 -5.80
C ILE A 374 -33.99 25.60 -7.18
N ALA A 375 -33.14 24.61 -7.48
CA ALA A 375 -33.17 23.91 -8.77
C ALA A 375 -34.47 23.14 -8.97
N VAL A 376 -35.01 22.51 -7.93
CA VAL A 376 -36.33 21.87 -7.98
C VAL A 376 -37.44 22.92 -8.12
N SER A 377 -37.37 23.99 -7.33
CA SER A 377 -38.38 25.07 -7.36
C SER A 377 -38.45 25.79 -8.71
N LEU A 378 -37.31 25.95 -9.39
CA LEU A 378 -37.23 26.53 -10.74
C LEU A 378 -37.53 25.53 -11.86
N ASN A 379 -37.88 24.28 -11.54
CA ASN A 379 -38.02 23.17 -12.48
C ASN A 379 -36.77 22.95 -13.34
N TRP A 380 -35.57 23.27 -12.83
CA TRP A 380 -34.29 23.00 -13.48
C TRP A 380 -33.77 21.58 -13.20
N ALA A 381 -34.32 20.92 -12.18
CA ALA A 381 -34.09 19.52 -11.87
C ALA A 381 -35.36 18.90 -11.26
N SER A 382 -35.49 17.57 -11.30
CA SER A 382 -36.59 16.86 -10.62
C SER A 382 -36.11 16.21 -9.32
N THR A 383 -36.99 16.17 -8.32
CA THR A 383 -36.71 15.54 -7.02
C THR A 383 -36.21 14.09 -7.15
N GLU A 384 -36.74 13.37 -8.13
CA GLU A 384 -36.36 11.98 -8.44
C GLU A 384 -34.90 11.90 -8.91
N VAL A 385 -34.51 12.74 -9.88
CA VAL A 385 -33.13 12.80 -10.38
C VAL A 385 -32.17 13.13 -9.23
N LEU A 386 -32.52 14.10 -8.37
CA LEU A 386 -31.71 14.44 -7.20
C LEU A 386 -31.58 13.25 -6.24
N PHE A 387 -32.66 12.52 -5.97
CA PHE A 387 -32.65 11.37 -5.08
C PHE A 387 -31.71 10.27 -5.59
N TYR A 388 -31.90 9.81 -6.83
CA TYR A 388 -31.08 8.73 -7.41
C TYR A 388 -29.61 9.17 -7.55
N ALA A 389 -29.36 10.43 -7.90
CA ALA A 389 -28.00 10.97 -7.99
C ALA A 389 -27.32 11.04 -6.60
N ALA A 390 -28.05 11.45 -5.55
CA ALA A 390 -27.54 11.46 -4.18
C ALA A 390 -27.20 10.04 -3.68
N VAL A 391 -28.06 9.05 -3.93
CA VAL A 391 -27.77 7.65 -3.58
C VAL A 391 -26.55 7.13 -4.34
N THR A 392 -26.43 7.45 -5.63
CA THR A 392 -25.29 7.07 -6.47
C THR A 392 -23.98 7.68 -5.95
N MET A 393 -24.00 8.96 -5.56
CA MET A 393 -22.86 9.68 -4.98
C MET A 393 -22.45 9.06 -3.64
N LEU A 394 -23.40 8.77 -2.75
CA LEU A 394 -23.13 8.13 -1.46
C LEU A 394 -22.53 6.72 -1.63
N ALA A 395 -23.04 5.95 -2.60
CA ALA A 395 -22.48 4.65 -2.93
C ALA A 395 -21.04 4.78 -3.46
N ASN A 396 -20.75 5.78 -4.29
CA ASN A 396 -19.39 6.04 -4.79
C ASN A 396 -18.43 6.47 -3.66
N LEU A 397 -18.86 7.32 -2.73
CA LEU A 397 -18.07 7.75 -1.57
C LEU A 397 -17.78 6.62 -0.58
N SER A 398 -18.57 5.53 -0.62
CA SER A 398 -18.36 4.36 0.24
C SER A 398 -17.24 3.43 -0.25
N LEU A 399 -16.70 3.67 -1.45
CA LEU A 399 -15.61 2.88 -2.03
C LEU A 399 -14.28 3.22 -1.34
N SER A 400 -13.45 2.20 -1.08
CA SER A 400 -12.21 2.37 -0.30
C SER A 400 -11.07 3.02 -1.10
N SER A 401 -11.02 2.79 -2.41
CA SER A 401 -9.99 3.37 -3.28
C SER A 401 -10.58 4.55 -4.06
N ILE A 402 -9.97 5.72 -3.89
CA ILE A 402 -10.36 6.96 -4.58
C ILE A 402 -10.22 6.78 -6.10
N GLU A 403 -9.09 6.24 -6.57
CA GLU A 403 -8.85 6.02 -8.01
C GLU A 403 -9.87 5.07 -8.63
N PHE A 404 -10.24 3.99 -7.91
CA PHE A 404 -11.27 3.07 -8.38
C PHE A 404 -12.66 3.72 -8.40
N ALA A 405 -12.98 4.54 -7.40
CA ALA A 405 -14.23 5.29 -7.36
C ALA A 405 -14.36 6.29 -8.52
N ASP A 406 -13.28 7.00 -8.84
CA ASP A 406 -13.25 7.93 -9.97
C ASP A 406 -13.29 7.18 -11.31
N ALA A 407 -12.68 6.00 -11.42
CA ALA A 407 -12.83 5.14 -12.60
C ALA A 407 -14.27 4.69 -12.84
N LEU A 408 -14.97 4.24 -11.78
CA LEU A 408 -16.39 3.87 -11.86
C LEU A 408 -17.28 5.06 -12.23
N ARG A 409 -16.93 6.27 -11.78
CA ARG A 409 -17.61 7.51 -12.18
C ARG A 409 -17.48 7.79 -13.68
N ILE A 410 -16.27 7.65 -14.25
CA ILE A 410 -16.07 7.83 -15.71
C ILE A 410 -16.91 6.83 -16.49
N TYR A 411 -16.93 5.55 -16.07
CA TYR A 411 -17.79 4.54 -16.71
C TYR A 411 -19.28 4.86 -16.56
N ARG A 412 -19.71 5.35 -15.39
CA ARG A 412 -21.10 5.78 -15.19
C ARG A 412 -21.50 6.91 -16.14
N ILE A 413 -20.66 7.93 -16.30
CA ILE A 413 -20.92 9.04 -17.24
C ILE A 413 -21.05 8.49 -18.67
N LEU A 414 -20.17 7.57 -19.08
CA LEU A 414 -20.27 6.90 -20.38
C LEU A 414 -21.60 6.15 -20.53
N LEU A 415 -22.05 5.44 -19.49
CA LEU A 415 -23.36 4.77 -19.49
C LEU A 415 -24.52 5.76 -19.57
N VAL A 416 -24.50 6.86 -18.80
CA VAL A 416 -25.54 7.90 -18.86
C VAL A 416 -25.63 8.51 -20.26
N VAL A 417 -24.49 8.88 -20.85
CA VAL A 417 -24.44 9.50 -22.19
C VAL A 417 -24.95 8.56 -23.27
N THR A 418 -24.44 7.32 -23.30
CA THR A 418 -24.86 6.33 -24.32
C THR A 418 -26.35 5.98 -24.16
N THR A 419 -26.83 5.82 -22.93
CA THR A 419 -28.24 5.54 -22.63
C THR A 419 -29.15 6.71 -22.99
N GLY A 420 -28.76 7.95 -22.70
CA GLY A 420 -29.58 9.12 -23.01
C GLY A 420 -29.70 9.41 -24.50
N LEU A 421 -28.68 9.06 -25.30
CA LEU A 421 -28.70 9.25 -26.75
C LEU A 421 -29.46 8.16 -27.49
N TRP A 422 -29.34 6.89 -27.06
CA TRP A 422 -29.85 5.74 -27.81
C TRP A 422 -30.75 4.79 -27.02
N GLY A 423 -31.13 5.12 -25.78
CA GLY A 423 -31.95 4.26 -24.92
C GLY A 423 -31.29 2.90 -24.65
N LEU A 424 -32.08 1.83 -24.77
CA LEU A 424 -31.64 0.47 -24.46
C LEU A 424 -30.45 0.00 -25.32
N PRO A 425 -30.44 0.18 -26.66
CA PRO A 425 -29.24 -0.10 -27.47
C PRO A 425 -28.00 0.63 -26.97
N GLY A 426 -28.13 1.91 -26.60
CA GLY A 426 -27.04 2.71 -26.05
C GLY A 426 -26.49 2.16 -24.75
N PHE A 427 -27.38 1.81 -23.82
CA PHE A 427 -27.02 1.19 -22.54
C PHE A 427 -26.22 -0.11 -22.75
N ILE A 428 -26.67 -0.99 -23.65
CA ILE A 428 -25.98 -2.25 -23.95
C ILE A 428 -24.59 -2.00 -24.57
N ILE A 429 -24.48 -1.04 -25.49
CA ILE A 429 -23.20 -0.65 -26.09
C ILE A 429 -22.25 -0.11 -25.02
N GLY A 430 -22.73 0.81 -24.17
CA GLY A 430 -21.94 1.38 -23.08
C GLY A 430 -21.45 0.31 -22.11
N LEU A 431 -22.34 -0.63 -21.72
CA LEU A 431 -21.99 -1.76 -20.85
C LEU A 431 -20.93 -2.66 -21.50
N THR A 432 -21.06 -2.93 -22.80
CA THR A 432 -20.09 -3.75 -23.55
C THR A 432 -18.72 -3.08 -23.62
N LEU A 433 -18.67 -1.77 -23.91
CA LEU A 433 -17.43 -0.99 -23.94
C LEU A 433 -16.75 -0.95 -22.57
N MET A 434 -17.52 -0.76 -21.51
CA MET A 434 -17.04 -0.81 -20.13
C MET A 434 -16.46 -2.20 -19.79
N SER A 435 -17.18 -3.29 -20.09
CA SER A 435 -16.70 -4.65 -19.85
C SER A 435 -15.42 -4.95 -20.64
N LEU A 436 -15.34 -4.51 -21.90
CA LEU A 436 -14.13 -4.63 -22.71
C LEU A 436 -12.96 -3.87 -22.08
N SER A 437 -13.21 -2.66 -21.56
CA SER A 437 -12.19 -1.89 -20.83
C SER A 437 -11.67 -2.65 -19.61
N MET A 438 -12.58 -3.16 -18.77
CA MET A 438 -12.20 -3.94 -17.58
C MET A 438 -11.38 -5.19 -17.91
N ILE A 439 -11.76 -5.94 -18.95
CA ILE A 439 -11.07 -7.17 -19.38
C ILE A 439 -9.70 -6.87 -19.99
N THR A 440 -9.56 -5.72 -20.66
CA THR A 440 -8.31 -5.31 -21.31
C THR A 440 -7.42 -4.42 -20.43
N THR A 441 -7.78 -4.25 -19.15
CA THR A 441 -6.96 -3.49 -18.19
C THR A 441 -5.58 -4.10 -18.06
N PRO A 442 -4.52 -3.34 -18.39
CA PRO A 442 -3.17 -3.84 -18.26
C PRO A 442 -2.80 -3.94 -16.79
N THR A 443 -2.18 -5.05 -16.43
CA THR A 443 -1.57 -5.28 -15.12
C THR A 443 -0.07 -5.42 -15.29
N PHE A 444 0.66 -5.30 -14.19
CA PHE A 444 2.08 -5.57 -14.23
C PHE A 444 2.34 -7.04 -14.54
N ALA A 445 3.31 -7.32 -15.42
CA ALA A 445 3.76 -8.68 -15.79
C ALA A 445 2.65 -9.63 -16.30
N GLY A 446 1.52 -9.09 -16.76
CA GLY A 446 0.45 -9.86 -17.40
C GLY A 446 -0.40 -10.70 -16.43
N PHE A 447 -0.28 -10.49 -15.12
CA PHE A 447 -1.14 -11.14 -14.12
C PHE A 447 -2.63 -10.80 -14.37
N SER A 448 -3.56 -11.67 -14.01
CA SER A 448 -4.97 -11.33 -14.24
C SER A 448 -5.44 -10.22 -13.30
N TYR A 449 -6.03 -9.16 -13.88
CA TYR A 449 -6.71 -8.11 -13.12
C TYR A 449 -7.86 -8.65 -12.25
N PHE A 450 -8.46 -9.76 -12.68
CA PHE A 450 -9.58 -10.42 -12.03
C PHE A 450 -9.16 -11.59 -11.14
N TRP A 451 -7.88 -11.80 -10.86
CA TRP A 451 -7.50 -12.82 -9.87
C TRP A 451 -8.12 -12.47 -8.51
N PRO A 452 -8.71 -13.43 -7.77
CA PRO A 452 -8.76 -14.89 -7.96
C PRO A 452 -10.01 -15.41 -8.67
N LEU A 453 -10.81 -14.57 -9.32
CA LEU A 453 -11.92 -15.03 -10.16
C LEU A 453 -11.40 -15.67 -11.46
N PHE A 454 -10.34 -15.11 -12.03
CA PHE A 454 -9.65 -15.63 -13.20
C PHE A 454 -8.13 -15.53 -13.01
N PRO A 455 -7.35 -16.62 -13.09
CA PRO A 455 -7.81 -18.01 -12.97
C PRO A 455 -8.53 -18.24 -11.62
N PHE A 456 -9.55 -19.10 -11.63
CA PHE A 456 -10.41 -19.30 -10.46
C PHE A 456 -9.66 -19.96 -9.29
N ASN A 457 -9.64 -19.29 -8.14
CA ASN A 457 -9.15 -19.81 -6.87
C ASN A 457 -10.21 -19.59 -5.79
N GLY A 458 -11.06 -20.60 -5.59
CA GLY A 458 -12.18 -20.57 -4.64
C GLY A 458 -11.78 -20.26 -3.20
N PRO A 459 -10.72 -20.87 -2.63
CA PRO A 459 -10.22 -20.53 -1.30
C PRO A 459 -9.85 -19.05 -1.14
N ALA A 460 -9.10 -18.50 -2.09
CA ALA A 460 -8.71 -17.08 -2.09
C ALA A 460 -9.94 -16.16 -2.25
N LEU A 461 -10.85 -16.48 -3.18
CA LEU A 461 -12.09 -15.72 -3.37
C LEU A 461 -12.96 -15.73 -2.10
N LYS A 462 -13.05 -16.87 -1.41
CA LYS A 462 -13.80 -16.98 -0.15
C LYS A 462 -13.18 -16.12 0.96
N SER A 463 -11.85 -15.98 1.03
CA SER A 463 -11.20 -15.06 1.98
C SER A 463 -11.38 -13.58 1.61
N LEU A 464 -11.48 -13.27 0.32
CA LEU A 464 -11.78 -11.91 -0.14
C LEU A 464 -13.23 -11.53 0.21
N LEU A 465 -14.20 -12.41 -0.05
CA LEU A 465 -15.61 -12.13 0.22
C LEU A 465 -15.92 -12.17 1.72
N PHE A 466 -15.50 -13.20 2.44
CA PHE A 466 -15.84 -13.40 3.85
C PHE A 466 -14.61 -13.28 4.74
N ARG A 467 -14.68 -12.40 5.72
CA ARG A 467 -13.60 -12.29 6.70
C ARG A 467 -13.66 -13.47 7.66
N ARG A 468 -12.50 -14.11 7.86
CA ARG A 468 -12.30 -15.15 8.86
C ARG A 468 -11.58 -14.57 10.09
N PRO A 469 -11.75 -15.18 11.27
CA PRO A 469 -10.90 -14.86 12.42
C PRO A 469 -9.43 -15.02 12.08
N THR A 470 -8.58 -14.12 12.57
CA THR A 470 -7.16 -14.00 12.18
C THR A 470 -6.40 -15.33 12.30
N TYR A 471 -6.62 -16.09 13.37
CA TYR A 471 -5.97 -17.39 13.60
C TYR A 471 -6.32 -18.46 12.54
N LYS A 472 -7.45 -18.33 11.83
CA LYS A 472 -7.84 -19.19 10.70
C LYS A 472 -7.54 -18.58 9.33
N ALA A 473 -7.26 -17.28 9.29
CA ALA A 473 -7.11 -16.51 8.06
C ALA A 473 -5.66 -16.46 7.58
N GLN A 474 -4.68 -16.68 8.46
CA GLN A 474 -3.26 -16.74 8.11
C GLN A 474 -2.99 -17.98 7.24
N PRO A 475 -2.70 -17.82 5.94
CA PRO A 475 -2.42 -18.96 5.10
C PRO A 475 -1.04 -19.53 5.45
N SER A 476 -0.90 -20.86 5.50
CA SER A 476 0.39 -21.52 5.75
C SER A 476 1.36 -21.42 4.57
N LYS A 477 0.84 -21.10 3.38
CA LYS A 477 1.59 -20.85 2.14
C LYS A 477 0.97 -19.66 1.41
N VAL A 478 1.82 -18.87 0.76
CA VAL A 478 1.38 -17.77 -0.10
C VAL A 478 0.54 -18.30 -1.27
N TRP A 479 -0.51 -17.57 -1.65
CA TRP A 479 -1.35 -17.93 -2.78
C TRP A 479 -0.57 -17.85 -4.09
N SER A 480 -0.58 -18.92 -4.89
CA SER A 480 -0.09 -18.84 -6.27
C SER A 480 -1.02 -17.96 -7.10
N ARG A 481 -0.44 -16.97 -7.79
CA ARG A 481 -1.14 -16.02 -8.67
C ARG A 481 -0.93 -16.31 -10.15
N GLY A 482 -0.32 -17.44 -10.46
CA GLY A 482 0.10 -17.80 -11.81
C GLY A 482 1.54 -17.37 -12.12
N HIS A 483 1.89 -17.47 -13.40
CA HIS A 483 3.19 -17.15 -13.96
C HIS A 483 3.17 -15.81 -14.68
N VAL A 484 4.34 -15.22 -14.88
CA VAL A 484 4.48 -14.01 -15.71
C VAL A 484 4.08 -14.35 -17.14
N HIS A 485 3.17 -13.55 -17.70
CA HIS A 485 2.81 -13.65 -19.11
C HIS A 485 3.58 -12.58 -19.88
N THR A 486 4.69 -12.98 -20.50
CA THR A 486 5.40 -12.14 -21.47
C THR A 486 4.56 -12.06 -22.75
N LYS A 487 4.06 -10.88 -23.09
CA LYS A 487 3.54 -10.56 -24.43
C LYS A 487 4.62 -9.87 -25.25
#